data_AF-A0A534HNU6-F1
#
_entry.id   AF-A0A534HNU6-F1
#
_cell.length_a   1.000
_cell.length_b   1.000
_cell.length_c   1.000
_cell.angle_alpha   90.00
_cell.angle_beta   90.00
_cell.angle_gamma   90.00
#
_symmetry.space_group_name_H-M   'P 1'
#
loop_
_entity.id
_entity.type
_entity.pdbx_description
1 polymer ?
#
loop_
_entity_poly.entity_id
_entity_poly.type
_entity_poly.pdbx_seq_one_letter_code
_entity_poly.pdbx_strand_id
1 'polypeptide(L)' 'EQAVRELLHEILAALGGDGGLIAVGARGRIVMDFSTEGMFRGARDSSGRREIAIY' A
#
# COMPACT_ATOMS: atom_id res chain seq x y z
N GLU A 1 5.78 4.29 -4.42
CA GLU A 1 5.11 5.25 -3.53
C GLU A 1 4.25 6.18 -4.34
N GLN A 2 4.83 7.11 -5.11
CA GLN A 2 4.03 8.05 -5.94
C GLN A 2 2.97 7.37 -6.82
N ALA A 3 3.35 6.35 -7.61
CA ALA A 3 2.39 5.62 -8.46
C ALA A 3 1.26 4.94 -7.67
N VAL A 4 1.55 4.41 -6.48
CA VAL A 4 0.53 3.79 -5.61
C VAL A 4 -0.41 4.85 -5.06
N ARG A 5 0.15 6.00 -4.65
CA ARG A 5 -0.61 7.13 -4.11
C ARG A 5 -1.56 7.72 -5.14
N GLU A 6 -1.05 7.96 -6.35
CA GLU A 6 -1.84 8.48 -7.47
C GLU A 6 -2.98 7.52 -7.84
N LEU A 7 -2.70 6.22 -7.92
CA LEU A 7 -3.74 5.21 -8.16
C LEU A 7 -4.82 5.26 -7.09
N LEU A 8 -4.45 5.16 -5.81
CA LEU A 8 -5.42 5.00 -4.72
C LEU A 8 -6.19 6.29 -4.44
N HIS A 9 -5.48 7.41 -4.32
CA HIS A 9 -6.05 8.65 -3.79
C HIS A 9 -6.49 9.63 -4.87
N GLU A 10 -6.10 9.44 -6.12
CA GLU A 10 -6.57 10.25 -7.25
C GLU A 10 -7.49 9.43 -8.16
N ILE A 11 -6.96 8.36 -8.78
CA ILE A 11 -7.69 7.62 -9.83
C ILE A 11 -8.87 6.84 -9.25
N LEU A 12 -8.62 5.99 -8.24
CA LEU A 12 -9.64 5.15 -7.62
C LEU A 12 -10.68 6.01 -6.88
N ALA A 13 -10.23 7.04 -6.17
CA ALA A 13 -11.10 8.01 -5.52
C ALA A 13 -12.00 8.75 -6.54
N ALA A 14 -11.45 9.19 -7.69
CA ALA A 14 -12.24 9.82 -8.74
C ALA A 14 -13.28 8.89 -9.38
N LEU A 15 -13.08 7.58 -9.30
CA LEU A 15 -14.05 6.57 -9.72
C LEU A 15 -15.08 6.22 -8.62
N GLY A 16 -15.00 6.86 -7.45
CA GLY A 16 -15.89 6.60 -6.31
C GLY A 16 -15.57 5.29 -5.57
N GLY A 17 -14.38 4.73 -5.76
CA GLY A 17 -13.92 3.54 -5.07
C GLY A 17 -12.98 3.85 -3.91
N ASP A 18 -12.88 2.90 -2.99
CA ASP A 18 -11.86 2.81 -1.96
C ASP A 18 -11.16 1.45 -2.02
N GLY A 19 -10.01 1.32 -1.34
CA GLY A 19 -9.29 0.06 -1.33
C GLY A 19 -7.89 0.16 -0.74
N GLY A 20 -7.10 -0.89 -0.98
CA GLY A 20 -5.71 -0.97 -0.55
C GLY A 20 -4.85 -1.67 -1.58
N LEU A 21 -3.57 -1.33 -1.61
CA LEU A 21 -2.58 -1.90 -2.52
C LEU A 21 -1.28 -2.17 -1.78
N ILE A 22 -0.76 -3.39 -1.96
CA ILE A 22 0.60 -3.76 -1.59
C ILE A 22 1.41 -3.89 -2.87
N ALA A 23 2.51 -3.13 -2.97
CA ALA A 23 3.40 -3.13 -4.12
C ALA A 23 4.86 -3.31 -3.70
N VAL A 24 5.61 -4.07 -4.49
CA VAL A 24 7.06 -4.26 -4.32
C VAL A 24 7.76 -3.79 -5.60
N GLY A 25 8.59 -2.77 -5.48
CA GLY A 25 9.39 -2.28 -6.59
C GLY A 25 10.61 -3.18 -6.85
N ALA A 26 11.20 -3.09 -8.05
CA ALA A 26 12.36 -3.90 -8.47
C ALA A 26 13.58 -3.81 -7.52
N ARG A 27 13.70 -2.73 -6.74
CA ARG A 27 14.74 -2.55 -5.72
C ARG A 27 14.34 -3.06 -4.32
N GLY A 28 13.29 -3.88 -4.23
CA GLY A 28 12.76 -4.42 -2.96
C GLY A 28 12.02 -3.40 -2.11
N ARG A 29 11.68 -2.22 -2.63
CA ARG A 29 10.89 -1.21 -1.90
C ARG A 29 9.45 -1.69 -1.78
N ILE A 30 8.99 -1.89 -0.54
CA ILE A 30 7.62 -2.29 -0.21
C ILE A 30 6.79 -1.05 0.13
N VAL A 31 5.65 -0.90 -0.54
CA VAL A 31 4.62 0.11 -0.27
C VAL A 31 3.34 -0.62 0.12
N MET A 32 2.73 -0.24 1.24
CA MET A 32 1.43 -0.75 1.67
C MET A 32 0.57 0.45 2.01
N ASP A 33 -0.27 0.88 1.07
CA ASP A 33 -1.10 2.09 1.18
C ASP A 33 -2.57 1.70 0.96
N PHE A 34 -3.47 2.47 1.55
CA PHE A 34 -4.91 2.20 1.53
C PHE A 34 -5.72 3.49 1.78
N SER A 35 -6.92 3.52 1.24
CA SER A 35 -7.91 4.60 1.45
C SER A 35 -9.12 4.15 2.29
N THR A 36 -9.20 2.87 2.63
CA THR A 36 -10.22 2.31 3.56
C THR A 36 -9.94 2.70 5.02
N GLU A 37 -10.87 2.40 5.93
CA GLU A 37 -10.66 2.60 7.37
C GLU A 37 -9.50 1.79 7.95
N GLY A 38 -9.13 0.70 7.27
CA GLY A 38 -8.01 -0.17 7.66
C GLY A 38 -7.68 -1.17 6.56
N MET A 39 -6.47 -1.71 6.63
CA MET A 39 -5.96 -2.79 5.78
C MET A 39 -5.14 -3.76 6.63
N PHE A 40 -5.66 -4.98 6.79
CA PHE A 40 -4.88 -6.11 7.30
C PHE A 40 -3.70 -6.37 6.37
N ARG A 41 -2.48 -6.15 6.87
CA ARG A 41 -1.26 -6.21 6.06
C ARG A 41 -0.06 -6.68 6.85
N GLY A 42 0.92 -7.20 6.13
CA GLY A 42 2.22 -7.49 6.68
C GLY A 42 3.32 -7.37 5.62
N ALA A 43 4.51 -7.01 6.07
CA ALA A 43 5.70 -6.91 5.24
C ALA A 43 6.90 -7.56 5.93
N ARG A 44 7.74 -8.21 5.12
CA ARG A 44 9.05 -8.69 5.54
C ARG A 44 10.04 -8.56 4.40
N ASP A 45 11.28 -8.19 4.70
CA ASP A 45 12.36 -8.13 3.72
C ASP A 45 13.70 -8.64 4.30
N SER A 46 14.72 -8.73 3.44
CA SER A 46 16.05 -9.22 3.81
C SER A 46 16.86 -8.25 4.65
N SER A 47 16.41 -7.00 4.81
CA SER A 47 17.06 -6.01 5.70
C SER A 47 16.65 -6.19 7.17
N GLY A 48 15.71 -7.10 7.44
CA GLY A 48 15.18 -7.34 8.77
C GLY A 48 13.89 -6.58 9.06
N ARG A 49 13.31 -5.86 8.09
CA ARG A 49 11.96 -5.28 8.24
C ARG A 49 10.98 -6.41 8.55
N ARG A 50 10.14 -6.22 9.56
CA ARG A 50 9.01 -7.08 9.89
C ARG A 50 7.89 -6.20 10.43
N GLU A 51 6.78 -6.15 9.72
CA GLU A 51 5.64 -5.31 10.05
C GLU A 51 4.36 -6.12 9.91
N ILE A 52 3.43 -5.97 10.86
CA ILE A 52 2.07 -6.49 10.80
C ILE A 52 1.18 -5.37 11.34
N ALA A 53 0.15 -5.00 10.58
CA ALA A 53 -0.72 -3.89 10.91
C ALA A 53 -2.14 -4.12 10.39
N ILE A 54 -3.08 -3.36 10.95
CA ILE A 54 -4.51 -3.39 10.59
C ILE A 54 -4.96 -1.98 10.24
N TYR A 55 -4.63 -1.00 11.08
CA TYR A 55 -4.90 0.43 10.86
C TYR A 55 -3.66 1.18 10.36
#